data_AF-A0A8C0HBE4-F1
#
_entry.id   AF-A0A8C0HBE4-F1
#
_cell.length_a   1.000
_cell.length_b   1.000
_cell.length_c   1.000
_cell.angle_alpha   90.00
_cell.angle_beta   90.00
_cell.angle_gamma   90.00
#
_symmetry.space_group_name_H-M   'P 1'
#
loop_
_entity.id
_entity.type
_entity.pdbx_description
1 polymer ?
#
loop_
_entity_poly.entity_id
_entity_poly.type
_entity_poly.pdbx_seq_one_letter_code
_entity_poly.pdbx_strand_id
1 'polypeptide(L)'
;MGCAKTGSGKTAAFVLPILQKLSEDPYGIFCLVVTPTRELAYQIAEQFRVLGKPLGLKDCIIVGGMDMVAQALELSRKPHVVIATPGRLADHLRSSNTFSLRKIKFLVLDEADRLLEQGCTDFTKDLEVILGAVPATRQTLLFSATLTDTLNELKSLAMNKPFFWESQAEVRTVDELVQRYLLVPEKVKDAYLVHLIQTFQDEHEDWSIIIFTSTCKDCQILNMMLKQFNFPSVALHSMMKQKQRFAALAKFKSSVFKILIATDVASRGLDIPTVQVVINHNTPGLPKIYIHRVGRTARAGRHGLAITLVTQYDIHLVHAIEEQIKTKLQEFSVEERAVLSILTQVNVTRRECEIVCSSGDRWPARQCTGVLGFGARVRQVHLRPTSEPCCRSYCLAPHRAFVFCCGRNWRRLILMRRRK
;
A
#
# COMPACT_ATOMS: atom_id res chain seq x y z
N MET A 1 -17.12 -6.79 -16.68
CA MET A 1 -15.79 -6.38 -16.21
C MET A 1 -15.68 -4.88 -16.35
N GLY A 2 -15.24 -4.18 -15.31
CA GLY A 2 -15.02 -2.72 -15.32
C GLY A 2 -13.58 -2.38 -14.92
N CYS A 3 -12.84 -1.71 -15.79
CA CYS A 3 -11.53 -1.13 -15.47
C CYS A 3 -11.65 0.40 -15.31
N ALA A 4 -11.29 0.95 -14.15
CA ALA A 4 -11.31 2.40 -13.89
C ALA A 4 -10.33 2.80 -12.77
N LYS A 5 -10.10 4.09 -12.53
CA LYS A 5 -9.25 4.59 -11.43
C LYS A 5 -9.96 4.48 -10.06
N THR A 6 -9.22 4.37 -8.95
CA THR A 6 -9.82 4.37 -7.59
C THR A 6 -10.39 5.75 -7.26
N GLY A 7 -11.60 5.82 -6.69
CA GLY A 7 -12.28 7.09 -6.36
C GLY A 7 -13.21 7.66 -7.43
N SER A 8 -13.44 6.97 -8.56
CA SER A 8 -14.31 7.44 -9.66
C SER A 8 -15.78 7.01 -9.54
N GLY A 9 -16.26 6.65 -8.34
CA GLY A 9 -17.62 6.10 -8.15
C GLY A 9 -17.78 4.61 -8.50
N LYS A 10 -16.69 3.85 -8.67
CA LYS A 10 -16.74 2.40 -8.95
C LYS A 10 -17.60 1.61 -7.98
N THR A 11 -17.52 1.93 -6.69
CA THR A 11 -18.30 1.25 -5.66
C THR A 11 -19.79 1.46 -5.88
N ALA A 12 -20.22 2.69 -6.17
CA ALA A 12 -21.62 2.97 -6.49
C ALA A 12 -22.10 2.22 -7.76
N ALA A 13 -21.22 2.06 -8.75
CA ALA A 13 -21.54 1.37 -10.00
C ALA A 13 -21.96 -0.10 -9.83
N PHE A 14 -21.48 -0.79 -8.79
CA PHE A 14 -21.99 -2.13 -8.46
C PHE A 14 -22.98 -2.12 -7.29
N VAL A 15 -22.85 -1.23 -6.32
CA VAL A 15 -23.78 -1.19 -5.17
C VAL A 15 -25.21 -0.87 -5.63
N LEU A 16 -25.40 0.14 -6.48
CA LEU A 16 -26.72 0.58 -6.93
C LEU A 16 -27.53 -0.52 -7.65
N PRO A 17 -27.00 -1.21 -8.69
CA PRO A 17 -27.77 -2.27 -9.35
C PRO A 17 -28.04 -3.46 -8.44
N ILE A 18 -27.15 -3.76 -7.48
CA ILE A 18 -27.37 -4.83 -6.49
C ILE A 18 -28.52 -4.44 -5.55
N LEU A 19 -28.53 -3.21 -5.03
CA LEU A 19 -29.59 -2.71 -4.16
C LEU A 19 -30.94 -2.63 -4.87
N GLN A 20 -30.95 -2.19 -6.13
CA GLN A 20 -32.16 -2.17 -6.96
C GLN A 20 -32.76 -3.58 -7.07
N LYS A 21 -31.95 -4.57 -7.40
CA LYS A 21 -32.42 -5.96 -7.53
C LYS A 21 -32.81 -6.58 -6.19
N LEU A 22 -32.10 -6.24 -5.11
CA LEU A 22 -32.47 -6.67 -3.77
C LEU A 22 -33.82 -6.08 -3.34
N SER A 23 -34.17 -4.86 -3.79
CA SER A 23 -35.45 -4.21 -3.45
C SER A 23 -36.68 -4.89 -4.07
N GLU A 24 -36.49 -5.62 -5.18
CA GLU A 24 -37.57 -6.36 -5.86
C GLU A 24 -37.97 -7.62 -5.08
N ASP A 25 -37.00 -8.38 -4.58
CA ASP A 25 -37.21 -9.61 -3.81
C ASP A 25 -36.12 -9.75 -2.72
N PRO A 26 -36.31 -9.14 -1.54
CA PRO A 26 -35.31 -9.13 -0.48
C PRO A 26 -35.28 -10.46 0.28
N TYR A 27 -34.16 -11.17 0.20
CA TYR A 27 -33.93 -12.38 0.99
C TYR A 27 -32.46 -12.54 1.39
N GLY A 28 -32.24 -13.24 2.51
CA GLY A 28 -31.01 -13.87 2.98
C GLY A 28 -29.69 -13.31 2.45
N ILE A 29 -28.70 -14.16 2.15
CA ILE A 29 -27.44 -13.72 1.54
C ILE A 29 -27.66 -13.58 0.03
N PHE A 30 -27.77 -12.33 -0.45
CA PHE A 30 -28.07 -11.99 -1.84
C PHE A 30 -26.81 -11.65 -2.64
N CYS A 31 -25.84 -10.99 -2.00
CA CYS A 31 -24.60 -10.56 -2.62
C CYS A 31 -23.39 -10.95 -1.78
N LEU A 32 -22.35 -11.45 -2.46
CA LEU A 32 -21.00 -11.60 -1.91
C LEU A 32 -20.05 -10.63 -2.61
N VAL A 33 -19.32 -9.84 -1.83
CA VAL A 33 -18.21 -9.01 -2.30
C VAL A 33 -16.89 -9.53 -1.72
N VAL A 34 -15.94 -9.84 -2.60
CA VAL A 34 -14.60 -10.27 -2.23
C VAL A 34 -13.60 -9.17 -2.58
N THR A 35 -12.76 -8.81 -1.63
CA THR A 35 -11.77 -7.73 -1.76
C THR A 35 -10.47 -8.11 -1.04
N PRO A 36 -9.28 -7.70 -1.52
CA PRO A 36 -8.01 -8.19 -0.99
C PRO A 36 -7.66 -7.67 0.40
N THR A 37 -8.20 -6.51 0.80
CA THR A 37 -7.83 -5.84 2.04
C THR A 37 -9.01 -5.69 2.98
N ARG A 38 -8.74 -5.73 4.29
CA ARG A 38 -9.76 -5.53 5.32
C ARG A 38 -10.36 -4.13 5.20
N GLU A 39 -9.50 -3.17 4.90
CA GLU A 39 -9.79 -1.76 4.72
C GLU A 39 -10.85 -1.52 3.65
N LEU A 40 -10.66 -2.07 2.45
CA LEU A 40 -11.65 -2.01 1.38
C LEU A 40 -12.96 -2.63 1.81
N ALA A 41 -12.93 -3.75 2.54
CA ALA A 41 -14.15 -4.41 2.99
C ALA A 41 -15.02 -3.46 3.83
N TYR A 42 -14.41 -2.72 4.76
CA TYR A 42 -15.12 -1.71 5.55
C TYR A 42 -15.60 -0.53 4.70
N GLN A 43 -14.81 -0.07 3.74
CA GLN A 43 -15.20 1.04 2.86
C GLN A 43 -16.39 0.66 1.97
N ILE A 44 -16.37 -0.52 1.40
CA ILE A 44 -17.48 -1.05 0.59
C ILE A 44 -18.72 -1.23 1.47
N ALA A 45 -18.57 -1.78 2.68
CA ALA A 45 -19.67 -1.94 3.62
C ALA A 45 -20.31 -0.60 4.00
N GLU A 46 -19.52 0.45 4.21
CA GLU A 46 -20.03 1.81 4.45
C GLU A 46 -20.88 2.30 3.28
N GLN A 47 -20.44 2.09 2.03
CA GLN A 47 -21.23 2.48 0.85
C GLN A 47 -22.55 1.71 0.77
N PHE A 48 -22.54 0.41 1.07
CA PHE A 48 -23.78 -0.38 1.17
C PHE A 48 -24.72 0.14 2.26
N ARG A 49 -24.20 0.50 3.43
CA ARG A 49 -25.02 1.05 4.53
C ARG A 49 -25.62 2.39 4.19
N VAL A 50 -24.84 3.29 3.58
CA VAL A 50 -25.31 4.63 3.19
C VAL A 50 -26.41 4.51 2.14
N LEU A 51 -26.16 3.77 1.06
CA LEU A 51 -27.09 3.66 -0.07
C LEU A 51 -28.27 2.72 0.21
N GLY A 52 -28.07 1.70 1.05
CA GLY A 52 -29.06 0.69 1.41
C GLY A 52 -29.89 1.03 2.65
N LYS A 53 -29.65 2.18 3.31
CA LYS A 53 -30.40 2.61 4.50
C LYS A 53 -31.93 2.60 4.29
N PRO A 54 -32.49 3.08 3.16
CA PRO A 54 -33.93 3.05 2.93
C PRO A 54 -34.52 1.63 2.84
N LEU A 55 -33.69 0.63 2.48
CA LEU A 55 -34.10 -0.76 2.30
C LEU A 55 -33.96 -1.60 3.59
N GLY A 56 -33.51 -1.00 4.70
CA GLY A 56 -33.19 -1.76 5.91
C GLY A 56 -32.08 -2.80 5.67
N LEU A 57 -31.10 -2.47 4.82
CA LEU A 57 -30.03 -3.38 4.43
C LEU A 57 -29.26 -3.90 5.65
N LYS A 58 -28.96 -5.20 5.65
CA LYS A 58 -28.12 -5.87 6.65
C LYS A 58 -26.85 -6.34 5.96
N ASP A 59 -25.71 -5.80 6.35
CA ASP A 59 -24.41 -6.23 5.86
C ASP A 59 -23.63 -6.99 6.94
N CYS A 60 -22.65 -7.79 6.52
CA CYS A 60 -21.69 -8.45 7.41
C CYS A 60 -20.29 -8.40 6.80
N ILE A 61 -19.27 -8.18 7.64
CA ILE A 61 -17.89 -8.01 7.23
C ILE A 61 -17.03 -9.17 7.75
N ILE A 62 -16.51 -9.97 6.82
CA ILE A 62 -15.78 -11.21 7.11
C ILE A 62 -14.30 -11.03 6.77
N VAL A 63 -13.51 -10.66 7.78
CA VAL A 63 -12.10 -10.29 7.61
C VAL A 63 -11.16 -10.91 8.64
N GLY A 64 -9.90 -11.11 8.27
CA GLY A 64 -8.85 -11.60 9.17
C GLY A 64 -8.64 -10.71 10.39
N GLY A 65 -8.20 -11.27 11.52
CA GLY A 65 -7.85 -10.51 12.72
C GLY A 65 -9.03 -9.97 13.52
N MET A 66 -10.22 -10.55 13.35
CA MET A 66 -11.35 -10.42 14.28
C MET A 66 -11.78 -11.79 14.78
N ASP A 67 -12.61 -11.82 15.82
CA ASP A 67 -13.10 -13.05 16.42
C ASP A 67 -13.93 -13.87 15.43
N MET A 68 -13.60 -15.17 15.32
CA MET A 68 -14.22 -16.06 14.36
C MET A 68 -15.66 -16.42 14.75
N VAL A 69 -15.93 -16.59 16.06
CA VAL A 69 -17.24 -16.98 16.55
C VAL A 69 -18.25 -15.84 16.36
N ALA A 70 -17.85 -14.61 16.66
CA ALA A 70 -18.66 -13.41 16.42
C ALA A 70 -19.05 -13.28 14.93
N GLN A 71 -18.08 -13.44 14.02
CA GLN A 71 -18.36 -13.41 12.58
C GLN A 71 -19.28 -14.56 12.12
N ALA A 72 -19.12 -15.76 12.67
CA ALA A 72 -19.98 -16.89 12.35
C ALA A 72 -21.43 -16.66 12.81
N LEU A 73 -21.62 -16.00 13.95
CA LEU A 73 -22.92 -15.59 14.46
C LEU A 73 -23.56 -14.49 13.60
N GLU A 74 -22.78 -13.53 13.10
CA GLU A 74 -23.30 -12.53 12.16
C GLU A 74 -23.74 -13.17 10.83
N LEU A 75 -22.97 -14.13 10.30
CA LEU A 75 -23.34 -14.87 9.10
C LEU A 75 -24.61 -15.71 9.27
N SER A 76 -24.81 -16.34 10.44
CA SER A 76 -25.98 -17.17 10.70
C SER A 76 -27.29 -16.36 10.75
N ARG A 77 -27.21 -15.04 10.99
CA ARG A 77 -28.34 -14.10 10.89
C ARG A 77 -28.77 -13.80 9.46
N LYS A 78 -28.09 -14.38 8.44
CA LYS A 78 -28.41 -14.27 7.02
C LYS A 78 -28.49 -12.81 6.55
N PRO A 79 -27.38 -12.04 6.63
CA PRO A 79 -27.32 -10.67 6.13
C PRO A 79 -27.54 -10.64 4.61
N HIS A 80 -28.09 -9.53 4.10
CA HIS A 80 -28.32 -9.27 2.67
C HIS A 80 -27.03 -9.26 1.85
N VAL A 81 -25.98 -8.67 2.42
CA VAL A 81 -24.69 -8.50 1.76
C VAL A 81 -23.57 -8.99 2.67
N VAL A 82 -22.69 -9.82 2.12
CA VAL A 82 -21.47 -10.26 2.79
C VAL A 82 -20.27 -9.61 2.07
N ILE A 83 -19.44 -8.88 2.80
CA ILE A 83 -18.20 -8.29 2.28
C ILE A 83 -17.02 -8.98 2.98
N ALA A 84 -16.09 -9.55 2.23
CA ALA A 84 -15.08 -10.44 2.81
C ALA A 84 -13.70 -10.36 2.17
N THR A 85 -12.68 -10.70 2.97
CA THR A 85 -11.34 -11.06 2.46
C THR A 85 -11.27 -12.56 2.19
N PRO A 86 -10.60 -13.03 1.11
CA PRO A 86 -10.61 -14.42 0.68
C PRO A 86 -10.29 -15.43 1.79
N GLY A 87 -9.14 -15.27 2.47
CA GLY A 87 -8.69 -16.24 3.47
C GLY A 87 -9.70 -16.43 4.61
N ARG A 88 -10.20 -15.34 5.20
CA ARG A 88 -11.18 -15.45 6.31
C ARG A 88 -12.49 -16.09 5.85
N LEU A 89 -12.98 -15.77 4.66
CA LEU A 89 -14.21 -16.38 4.15
C LEU A 89 -14.03 -17.86 3.85
N ALA A 90 -12.90 -18.24 3.24
CA ALA A 90 -12.55 -19.63 3.01
C ALA A 90 -12.45 -20.42 4.33
N ASP A 91 -11.86 -19.83 5.38
CA ASP A 91 -11.85 -20.42 6.71
C ASP A 91 -13.26 -20.69 7.23
N HIS A 92 -14.18 -19.73 7.12
CA HIS A 92 -15.58 -19.92 7.52
C HIS A 92 -16.29 -21.01 6.71
N LEU A 93 -16.05 -21.08 5.39
CA LEU A 93 -16.62 -22.11 4.52
C LEU A 93 -16.07 -23.51 4.84
N ARG A 94 -14.81 -23.62 5.26
CA ARG A 94 -14.19 -24.89 5.67
C ARG A 94 -14.62 -25.33 7.06
N SER A 95 -14.82 -24.37 7.97
CA SER A 95 -14.98 -24.64 9.41
C SER A 95 -16.43 -24.68 9.88
N SER A 96 -17.36 -24.11 9.12
CA SER A 96 -18.73 -23.90 9.57
C SER A 96 -19.78 -24.19 8.49
N ASN A 97 -20.86 -24.84 8.91
CA ASN A 97 -22.07 -25.08 8.08
C ASN A 97 -23.23 -24.14 8.46
N THR A 98 -22.98 -23.08 9.24
CA THR A 98 -24.03 -22.19 9.77
C THR A 98 -24.64 -21.24 8.75
N PHE A 99 -24.05 -21.12 7.57
CA PHE A 99 -24.53 -20.25 6.50
C PHE A 99 -24.38 -20.93 5.13
N SER A 100 -25.05 -20.39 4.12
CA SER A 100 -24.97 -20.92 2.76
C SER A 100 -24.91 -19.79 1.75
N LEU A 101 -23.94 -19.87 0.83
CA LEU A 101 -23.80 -18.95 -0.29
C LEU A 101 -24.49 -19.44 -1.57
N ARG A 102 -25.17 -20.60 -1.54
CA ARG A 102 -25.77 -21.24 -2.72
C ARG A 102 -26.89 -20.42 -3.38
N LYS A 103 -27.45 -19.43 -2.68
CA LYS A 103 -28.56 -18.60 -3.16
C LYS A 103 -28.14 -17.17 -3.55
N ILE A 104 -26.85 -16.83 -3.56
CA ILE A 104 -26.43 -15.49 -3.99
C ILE A 104 -26.79 -15.25 -5.46
N LYS A 105 -27.18 -14.02 -5.78
CA LYS A 105 -27.38 -13.56 -7.16
C LYS A 105 -26.18 -12.81 -7.71
N PHE A 106 -25.42 -12.16 -6.83
CA PHE A 106 -24.29 -11.32 -7.21
C PHE A 106 -23.00 -11.76 -6.52
N LEU A 107 -21.95 -11.96 -7.32
CA LEU A 107 -20.57 -12.06 -6.86
C LEU A 107 -19.78 -10.86 -7.39
N VAL A 108 -19.18 -10.07 -6.49
CA VAL A 108 -18.32 -8.95 -6.86
C VAL A 108 -16.89 -9.27 -6.44
N LEU A 109 -15.96 -9.14 -7.38
CA LEU A 109 -14.52 -9.22 -7.14
C LEU A 109 -13.92 -7.83 -7.36
N ASP A 110 -13.57 -7.14 -6.28
CA ASP A 110 -12.96 -5.81 -6.32
C ASP A 110 -11.44 -5.88 -6.11
N GLU A 111 -10.70 -4.98 -6.77
CA GLU A 111 -9.24 -5.07 -6.94
C GLU A 111 -8.78 -6.48 -7.40
N ALA A 112 -9.44 -7.01 -8.43
CA ALA A 112 -9.29 -8.40 -8.87
C ALA A 112 -7.87 -8.76 -9.33
N ASP A 113 -7.11 -7.79 -9.84
CA ASP A 113 -5.71 -7.96 -10.19
C ASP A 113 -4.85 -8.35 -8.98
N ARG A 114 -5.21 -7.87 -7.79
CA ARG A 114 -4.51 -8.21 -6.53
C ARG A 114 -4.96 -9.52 -5.92
N LEU A 115 -6.23 -9.88 -6.10
CA LEU A 115 -6.74 -11.18 -5.66
C LEU A 115 -6.01 -12.35 -6.33
N LEU A 116 -5.32 -12.10 -7.44
CA LEU A 116 -4.68 -13.10 -8.31
C LEU A 116 -3.20 -12.86 -8.56
N GLU A 117 -2.60 -11.87 -7.91
CA GLU A 117 -1.17 -11.59 -8.08
C GLU A 117 -0.37 -12.78 -7.52
N GLN A 118 0.21 -13.57 -8.44
CA GLN A 118 1.02 -14.74 -8.10
C GLN A 118 2.26 -14.29 -7.31
N GLY A 119 2.48 -14.88 -6.13
CA GLY A 119 3.72 -14.72 -5.36
C GLY A 119 3.65 -13.86 -4.09
N CYS A 120 2.56 -13.12 -3.82
CA CYS A 120 2.44 -12.36 -2.57
C CYS A 120 1.48 -12.98 -1.52
N THR A 121 0.50 -13.80 -1.92
CA THR A 121 -0.50 -14.40 -1.02
C THR A 121 -1.20 -15.60 -1.67
N ASP A 122 -1.41 -16.69 -0.94
CA ASP A 122 -2.11 -17.95 -1.35
C ASP A 122 -3.61 -17.78 -1.73
N PHE A 123 -4.08 -16.57 -2.08
CA PHE A 123 -5.50 -16.28 -2.27
C PHE A 123 -6.16 -17.07 -3.39
N THR A 124 -5.40 -17.61 -4.35
CA THR A 124 -5.94 -18.45 -5.43
C THR A 124 -6.67 -19.67 -4.86
N LYS A 125 -6.09 -20.37 -3.88
CA LYS A 125 -6.70 -21.55 -3.26
C LYS A 125 -7.94 -21.21 -2.45
N ASP A 126 -7.89 -20.08 -1.75
CA ASP A 126 -9.05 -19.61 -0.99
C ASP A 126 -10.18 -19.16 -1.92
N LEU A 127 -9.85 -18.54 -3.05
CA LEU A 127 -10.81 -18.13 -4.05
C LEU A 127 -11.47 -19.34 -4.73
N GLU A 128 -10.73 -20.41 -5.02
CA GLU A 128 -11.29 -21.68 -5.51
C GLU A 128 -12.34 -22.26 -4.55
N VAL A 129 -12.05 -22.27 -3.24
CA VAL A 129 -13.01 -22.71 -2.22
C VAL A 129 -14.28 -21.84 -2.22
N ILE A 130 -14.12 -20.52 -2.31
CA ILE A 130 -15.24 -19.58 -2.36
C ILE A 130 -16.06 -19.81 -3.64
N LEU A 131 -15.40 -19.94 -4.79
CA LEU A 131 -16.04 -20.16 -6.09
C LEU A 131 -16.79 -21.50 -6.15
N GLY A 132 -16.30 -22.53 -5.45
CA GLY A 132 -17.01 -23.80 -5.29
C GLY A 132 -18.25 -23.75 -4.38
N ALA A 133 -18.32 -22.76 -3.48
CA ALA A 133 -19.45 -22.60 -2.55
C ALA A 133 -20.61 -21.75 -3.10
N VAL A 134 -20.37 -20.99 -4.19
CA VAL A 134 -21.35 -20.10 -4.83
C VAL A 134 -22.03 -20.76 -6.03
N PRO A 135 -23.28 -20.42 -6.38
CA PRO A 135 -24.01 -21.04 -7.48
C PRO A 135 -23.40 -20.69 -8.84
N ALA A 136 -23.43 -21.63 -9.80
CA ALA A 136 -22.95 -21.40 -11.17
C ALA A 136 -23.73 -20.28 -11.88
N THR A 137 -25.07 -20.28 -11.73
CA THR A 137 -25.94 -19.24 -12.29
C THR A 137 -26.00 -18.04 -11.36
N ARG A 138 -25.11 -17.07 -11.60
CA ARG A 138 -25.03 -15.79 -10.88
C ARG A 138 -24.50 -14.69 -11.78
N GLN A 139 -24.79 -13.44 -11.44
CA GLN A 139 -24.13 -12.30 -12.06
C GLN A 139 -22.78 -12.06 -11.36
N THR A 140 -21.69 -12.17 -12.12
CA THR A 140 -20.34 -11.91 -11.60
C THR A 140 -19.84 -10.55 -12.12
N LEU A 141 -19.48 -9.67 -11.19
CA LEU A 141 -18.93 -8.35 -11.47
C LEU A 141 -17.46 -8.35 -11.06
N LEU A 142 -16.60 -7.92 -11.98
CA LEU A 142 -15.15 -7.93 -11.82
C LEU A 142 -14.62 -6.51 -12.04
N PHE A 143 -13.99 -5.95 -11.01
CA PHE A 143 -13.44 -4.60 -11.02
C PHE A 143 -11.93 -4.64 -10.77
N SER A 144 -11.20 -3.93 -11.61
CA SER A 144 -9.75 -3.79 -11.49
C SER A 144 -9.31 -2.36 -11.78
N ALA A 145 -8.10 -2.01 -11.34
CA ALA A 145 -7.41 -0.78 -11.72
C ALA A 145 -6.45 -0.99 -12.90
N THR A 146 -6.04 -2.22 -13.17
CA THR A 146 -5.12 -2.54 -14.28
C THR A 146 -5.62 -3.75 -15.05
N LEU A 147 -5.48 -3.71 -16.37
CA LEU A 147 -5.61 -4.86 -17.25
C LEU A 147 -4.26 -5.58 -17.31
N THR A 148 -4.08 -6.57 -16.45
CA THR A 148 -2.95 -7.49 -16.48
C THR A 148 -3.34 -8.79 -17.17
N ASP A 149 -2.37 -9.57 -17.65
CA ASP A 149 -2.62 -10.87 -18.28
C ASP A 149 -3.38 -11.85 -17.35
N THR A 150 -3.19 -11.71 -16.04
CA THR A 150 -3.95 -12.44 -15.01
C THR A 150 -5.46 -12.20 -15.04
N LEU A 151 -5.94 -11.07 -15.57
CA LEU A 151 -7.38 -10.86 -15.80
C LEU A 151 -7.91 -11.70 -16.97
N ASN A 152 -7.07 -12.07 -17.94
CA ASN A 152 -7.49 -12.99 -18.98
C ASN A 152 -7.71 -14.41 -18.43
N GLU A 153 -6.96 -14.82 -17.40
CA GLU A 153 -7.23 -16.06 -16.65
C GLU A 153 -8.55 -15.98 -15.87
N LEU A 154 -8.93 -14.82 -15.34
CA LEU A 154 -10.28 -14.64 -14.77
C LEU A 154 -11.40 -14.71 -15.78
N LYS A 155 -11.15 -14.29 -17.03
CA LYS A 155 -12.16 -14.39 -18.09
C LYS A 155 -12.54 -15.85 -18.34
N SER A 156 -11.61 -16.80 -18.20
CA SER A 156 -11.92 -18.23 -18.35
C SER A 156 -12.67 -18.79 -17.14
N LEU A 157 -12.45 -18.25 -15.93
CA LEU A 157 -13.19 -18.63 -14.71
C LEU A 157 -14.62 -18.05 -14.66
N ALA A 158 -14.88 -16.93 -15.34
CA ALA A 158 -16.21 -16.35 -15.47
C ALA A 158 -17.02 -17.11 -16.56
N MET A 159 -17.80 -18.11 -16.14
CA MET A 159 -18.51 -19.08 -17.00
C MET A 159 -19.60 -18.53 -17.96
N ASN A 160 -19.63 -17.25 -18.32
CA ASN A 160 -20.59 -16.69 -19.29
C ASN A 160 -19.94 -15.57 -20.10
N LYS A 161 -20.35 -15.40 -21.38
CA LYS A 161 -19.88 -14.34 -22.29
C LYS A 161 -19.77 -12.98 -21.56
N PRO A 162 -18.56 -12.53 -21.17
CA PRO A 162 -18.43 -11.40 -20.26
C PRO A 162 -18.61 -10.08 -21.01
N PHE A 163 -19.52 -9.22 -20.55
CA PHE A 163 -19.53 -7.83 -20.98
C PHE A 163 -18.29 -7.12 -20.43
N PHE A 164 -17.50 -6.53 -21.32
CA PHE A 164 -16.25 -5.87 -20.99
C PHE A 164 -16.38 -4.36 -21.22
N TRP A 165 -16.10 -3.59 -20.17
CA TRP A 165 -16.01 -2.15 -20.23
C TRP A 165 -14.68 -1.71 -19.64
N GLU A 166 -13.92 -0.98 -20.44
CA GLU A 166 -12.68 -0.35 -20.04
C GLU A 166 -12.88 1.16 -20.16
N SER A 167 -12.70 1.87 -19.04
CA SER A 167 -12.57 3.31 -19.10
C SER A 167 -11.36 3.63 -19.98
N GLN A 168 -11.57 4.33 -21.08
CA GLN A 168 -10.49 4.96 -21.84
C GLN A 168 -9.90 6.11 -21.02
N ALA A 169 -9.26 5.80 -19.89
CA ALA A 169 -8.36 6.74 -19.26
C ALA A 169 -7.00 6.50 -19.91
N GLU A 170 -6.51 7.48 -20.67
CA GLU A 170 -5.11 7.45 -21.10
C GLU A 170 -4.25 7.10 -19.88
N VAL A 171 -3.40 6.07 -20.02
CA VAL A 171 -2.44 5.63 -19.00
C VAL A 171 -1.44 6.75 -18.66
N ARG A 172 -1.53 7.89 -19.34
CA ARG A 172 -0.86 9.11 -18.95
C ARG A 172 -1.31 9.51 -17.56
N THR A 173 -0.31 9.53 -16.68
CA THR A 173 -0.23 10.49 -15.58
C THR A 173 -0.99 11.74 -16.00
N VAL A 174 -2.06 12.05 -15.26
CA VAL A 174 -2.97 13.17 -15.56
C VAL A 174 -2.12 14.34 -16.03
N ASP A 175 -2.41 14.98 -17.16
CA ASP A 175 -1.52 16.02 -17.72
C ASP A 175 -1.19 17.14 -16.71
N GLU A 176 -2.01 17.26 -15.66
CA GLU A 176 -1.86 18.15 -14.50
C GLU A 176 -0.89 17.67 -13.40
N LEU A 177 -0.34 16.46 -13.51
CA LEU A 177 0.58 15.85 -12.54
C LEU A 177 2.04 16.11 -12.92
N VAL A 178 2.68 16.97 -12.15
CA VAL A 178 4.12 17.24 -12.26
C VAL A 178 4.88 16.15 -11.50
N GLN A 179 5.70 15.39 -12.22
CA GLN A 179 6.48 14.29 -11.64
C GLN A 179 7.96 14.64 -11.69
N ARG A 180 8.59 14.64 -10.52
CA ARG A 180 10.00 15.00 -10.36
C ARG A 180 10.76 13.97 -9.55
N TYR A 181 12.06 13.88 -9.79
CA TYR A 181 12.99 13.15 -8.95
C TYR A 181 13.94 14.11 -8.25
N LEU A 182 14.41 13.75 -7.07
CA LEU A 182 15.44 14.46 -6.34
C LEU A 182 16.56 13.47 -6.02
N LEU A 183 17.74 13.68 -6.61
CA LEU A 183 18.90 12.83 -6.38
C LEU A 183 19.53 13.18 -5.03
N VAL A 184 19.50 12.24 -4.08
CA VAL A 184 19.97 12.44 -2.71
C VAL A 184 20.86 11.29 -2.26
N PRO A 185 21.97 11.55 -1.55
CA PRO A 185 22.70 10.51 -0.84
C PRO A 185 21.84 9.89 0.26
N GLU A 186 21.88 8.57 0.42
CA GLU A 186 21.02 7.84 1.38
C GLU A 186 21.15 8.38 2.81
N LYS A 187 22.36 8.75 3.23
CA LYS A 187 22.66 9.23 4.60
C LYS A 187 22.05 10.58 4.95
N VAL A 188 21.61 11.36 3.96
CA VAL A 188 21.10 12.73 4.17
C VAL A 188 19.65 12.87 3.71
N LYS A 189 19.03 11.78 3.26
CA LYS A 189 17.70 11.74 2.66
C LYS A 189 16.62 12.33 3.55
N ASP A 190 16.70 12.08 4.86
CA ASP A 190 15.75 12.62 5.83
C ASP A 190 15.82 14.14 5.96
N ALA A 191 17.00 14.74 5.83
CA ALA A 191 17.16 16.19 5.87
C ALA A 191 16.51 16.85 4.65
N TYR A 192 16.64 16.24 3.48
CA TYR A 192 15.92 16.67 2.28
C TYR A 192 14.40 16.55 2.46
N LEU A 193 13.91 15.47 3.07
CA LEU A 193 12.49 15.31 3.35
C LEU A 193 11.96 16.44 4.26
N VAL A 194 12.67 16.74 5.36
CA VAL A 194 12.30 17.81 6.29
C VAL A 194 12.27 19.16 5.59
N HIS A 195 13.30 19.47 4.79
CA HIS A 195 13.37 20.71 4.03
C HIS A 195 12.21 20.83 3.03
N LEU A 196 11.90 19.76 2.28
CA LEU A 196 10.77 19.76 1.34
C LEU A 196 9.44 20.05 2.05
N ILE A 197 9.18 19.40 3.19
CA ILE A 197 7.95 19.64 3.96
C ILE A 197 7.88 21.09 4.42
N GLN A 198 8.99 21.65 4.90
CA GLN A 198 9.07 23.04 5.34
C GLN A 198 8.76 24.00 4.18
N THR A 199 9.38 23.81 3.01
CA THR A 199 9.12 24.63 1.82
C THR A 199 7.64 24.60 1.42
N PHE A 200 7.00 23.42 1.40
CA PHE A 200 5.58 23.33 1.07
C PHE A 200 4.67 23.98 2.12
N GLN A 201 5.07 23.92 3.39
CA GLN A 201 4.31 24.56 4.46
C GLN A 201 4.38 26.09 4.37
N ASP A 202 5.52 26.63 3.94
CA ASP A 202 5.74 28.08 3.84
C ASP A 202 5.10 28.67 2.55
N GLU A 203 5.10 27.92 1.45
CA GLU A 203 4.60 28.37 0.13
C GLU A 203 3.08 28.23 -0.06
N HIS A 204 2.41 27.37 0.72
CA HIS A 204 1.01 27.04 0.52
C HIS A 204 0.21 27.08 1.83
N GLU A 205 -0.97 27.69 1.79
CA GLU A 205 -1.87 27.72 2.96
C GLU A 205 -2.65 26.39 3.12
N ASP A 206 -3.14 25.85 2.00
CA ASP A 206 -3.90 24.60 1.91
C ASP A 206 -3.10 23.49 1.23
N TRP A 207 -2.30 22.78 2.04
CA TRP A 207 -1.46 21.68 1.60
C TRP A 207 -1.78 20.39 2.34
N SER A 208 -1.57 19.26 1.67
CA SER A 208 -1.51 17.94 2.29
C SER A 208 -0.50 17.07 1.57
N ILE A 209 0.23 16.26 2.35
CA ILE A 209 1.35 15.46 1.87
C ILE A 209 1.13 14.00 2.28
N ILE A 210 1.33 13.09 1.32
CA ILE A 210 1.52 11.67 1.62
C ILE A 210 2.98 11.30 1.38
N ILE A 211 3.61 10.71 2.37
CA ILE A 211 4.99 10.23 2.32
C ILE A 211 4.99 8.70 2.29
N PHE A 212 5.55 8.11 1.24
CA PHE A 212 5.64 6.66 1.10
C PHE A 212 7.01 6.11 1.51
N THR A 213 7.00 5.12 2.39
CA THR A 213 8.20 4.44 2.90
C THR A 213 8.15 2.95 2.60
N SER A 214 9.32 2.31 2.52
CA SER A 214 9.41 0.87 2.24
C SER A 214 9.06 0.00 3.45
N THR A 215 9.54 0.35 4.64
CA THR A 215 9.36 -0.47 5.85
C THR A 215 8.41 0.16 6.86
N CYS A 216 7.75 -0.68 7.67
CA CYS A 216 6.91 -0.23 8.78
C CYS A 216 7.75 0.49 9.86
N LYS A 217 8.99 0.05 10.06
CA LYS A 217 9.91 0.64 11.05
C LYS A 217 10.26 2.07 10.64
N ASP A 218 10.63 2.28 9.38
CA ASP A 218 10.92 3.62 8.84
C ASP A 218 9.70 4.53 8.88
N CYS A 219 8.52 4.01 8.56
CA CYS A 219 7.25 4.74 8.67
C CYS A 219 7.06 5.31 10.09
N GLN A 220 7.31 4.48 11.11
CA GLN A 220 7.16 4.88 12.50
C GLN A 220 8.27 5.85 12.96
N ILE A 221 9.53 5.59 12.58
CA ILE A 221 10.67 6.47 12.91
C ILE A 221 10.45 7.86 12.31
N LEU A 222 10.09 7.93 11.03
CA LEU A 222 9.84 9.20 10.35
C LEU A 222 8.70 9.98 11.01
N ASN A 223 7.62 9.31 11.39
CA ASN A 223 6.51 9.95 12.10
C ASN A 223 6.92 10.49 13.49
N MET A 224 7.81 9.81 14.20
CA MET A 224 8.35 10.32 15.46
C MET A 224 9.29 11.50 15.23
N MET A 225 10.19 11.39 14.26
CA MET A 225 11.13 12.43 13.87
C MET A 225 10.40 13.72 13.46
N LEU A 226 9.46 13.64 12.51
CA LEU A 226 8.71 14.80 12.03
C LEU A 226 7.95 15.52 13.15
N LYS A 227 7.43 14.80 14.14
CA LYS A 227 6.77 15.41 15.31
C LYS A 227 7.73 16.22 16.17
N GLN A 228 8.98 15.80 16.30
CA GLN A 228 10.00 16.59 17.02
C GLN A 228 10.40 17.86 16.25
N PHE A 229 10.29 17.84 14.92
CA PHE A 229 10.48 19.01 14.06
C PHE A 229 9.22 19.87 13.92
N ASN A 230 8.23 19.72 14.81
CA ASN A 230 6.94 20.45 14.77
C ASN A 230 6.12 20.23 13.48
N PHE A 231 6.33 19.11 12.78
CA PHE A 231 5.50 18.67 11.67
C PHE A 231 4.53 17.58 12.17
N PRO A 232 3.31 17.96 12.61
CA PRO A 232 2.34 16.99 13.08
C PRO A 232 1.95 16.02 11.95
N SER A 233 2.26 14.74 12.16
CA SER A 233 2.02 13.68 11.19
C SER A 233 1.30 12.48 11.81
N VAL A 234 0.71 11.67 10.95
CA VAL A 234 0.15 10.35 11.30
C VAL A 234 0.84 9.26 10.49
N ALA A 235 1.16 8.15 11.14
CA ALA A 235 1.68 6.95 10.50
C ALA A 235 0.55 5.99 10.13
N LEU A 236 0.75 5.23 9.05
CA LEU A 236 -0.15 4.20 8.57
C LEU A 236 0.67 3.03 8.02
N HIS A 237 0.77 1.95 8.80
CA HIS A 237 1.52 0.75 8.43
C HIS A 237 0.83 -0.53 8.92
N SER A 238 1.22 -1.69 8.39
CA SER A 238 0.52 -2.98 8.63
C SER A 238 0.61 -3.46 10.08
N MET A 239 1.69 -3.12 10.81
CA MET A 239 1.85 -3.48 12.23
C MET A 239 0.93 -2.71 13.20
N MET A 240 0.21 -1.68 12.74
CA MET A 240 -0.73 -0.94 13.59
C MET A 240 -2.00 -1.75 13.84
N LYS A 241 -2.58 -1.61 15.04
CA LYS A 241 -3.91 -2.16 15.31
C LYS A 241 -4.94 -1.53 14.37
N GLN A 242 -5.91 -2.32 13.91
CA GLN A 242 -6.92 -1.86 12.95
C GLN A 242 -7.63 -0.58 13.38
N LYS A 243 -8.07 -0.50 14.65
CA LYS A 243 -8.70 0.69 15.23
C LYS A 243 -7.81 1.95 15.13
N GLN A 244 -6.50 1.79 15.29
CA GLN A 244 -5.54 2.88 15.17
C GLN A 244 -5.37 3.32 13.71
N ARG A 245 -5.36 2.38 12.75
CA ARG A 245 -5.31 2.69 11.31
C ARG A 245 -6.51 3.53 10.87
N PHE A 246 -7.72 3.13 11.28
CA PHE A 246 -8.93 3.90 11.01
C PHE A 246 -8.91 5.28 11.67
N ALA A 247 -8.48 5.38 12.93
CA ALA A 247 -8.37 6.66 13.61
C ALA A 247 -7.34 7.59 12.94
N ALA A 248 -6.18 7.05 12.51
CA ALA A 248 -5.17 7.81 11.80
C ALA A 248 -5.70 8.34 10.45
N LEU A 249 -6.39 7.48 9.69
CA LEU A 249 -6.98 7.89 8.42
C LEU A 249 -8.11 8.92 8.61
N ALA A 250 -8.97 8.74 9.61
CA ALA A 250 -10.04 9.69 9.89
C ALA A 250 -9.48 11.08 10.24
N LYS A 251 -8.43 11.13 11.06
CA LYS A 251 -7.71 12.36 11.42
C LYS A 251 -7.06 13.05 10.22
N PHE A 252 -6.56 12.27 9.26
CA PHE A 252 -6.02 12.80 8.00
C PHE A 252 -7.16 13.31 7.09
N LYS A 253 -8.25 12.56 6.96
CA LYS A 253 -9.43 12.94 6.17
C LYS A 253 -10.10 14.22 6.66
N SER A 254 -10.09 14.45 7.97
CA SER A 254 -10.64 15.67 8.58
C SER A 254 -9.65 16.84 8.59
N SER A 255 -8.52 16.74 7.89
CA SER A 255 -7.46 17.76 7.82
C SER A 255 -6.86 18.16 9.17
N VAL A 256 -7.05 17.35 10.22
CA VAL A 256 -6.44 17.58 11.55
C VAL A 256 -4.92 17.38 11.47
N PHE A 257 -4.48 16.47 10.60
CA PHE A 257 -3.08 16.31 10.24
C PHE A 257 -2.95 16.47 8.72
N LYS A 258 -2.02 17.33 8.29
CA LYS A 258 -1.72 17.58 6.87
C LYS A 258 -0.70 16.58 6.29
N ILE A 259 -0.04 15.78 7.13
CA ILE A 259 0.98 14.80 6.72
C ILE A 259 0.56 13.38 7.10
N LEU A 260 0.52 12.49 6.10
CA LEU A 260 0.33 11.05 6.26
C LEU A 260 1.58 10.31 5.78
N ILE A 261 2.22 9.55 6.68
CA ILE A 261 3.31 8.64 6.31
C ILE A 261 2.74 7.23 6.20
N ALA A 262 2.93 6.57 5.06
CA ALA A 262 2.35 5.27 4.80
C ALA A 262 3.32 4.29 4.13
N THR A 263 3.15 3.00 4.42
CA THR A 263 3.75 1.94 3.61
C THR A 263 2.84 1.55 2.45
N ASP A 264 3.38 0.87 1.44
CA ASP A 264 2.60 0.37 0.31
C ASP A 264 1.48 -0.56 0.75
N VAL A 265 1.74 -1.44 1.72
CA VAL A 265 0.72 -2.39 2.21
C VAL A 265 -0.44 -1.65 2.87
N ALA A 266 -0.16 -0.55 3.56
CA ALA A 266 -1.16 0.12 4.37
C ALA A 266 -1.96 1.19 3.62
N SER A 267 -1.47 1.65 2.46
CA SER A 267 -2.14 2.62 1.58
C SER A 267 -2.96 1.97 0.46
N ARG A 268 -2.76 0.67 0.24
CA ARG A 268 -3.54 -0.14 -0.69
C ARG A 268 -4.93 -0.37 -0.15
N GLY A 269 -5.94 -0.11 -0.97
CA GLY A 269 -7.32 -0.34 -0.59
C GLY A 269 -7.91 0.65 0.43
N LEU A 270 -7.18 1.71 0.78
CA LEU A 270 -7.78 2.84 1.47
C LEU A 270 -8.12 3.93 0.46
N ASP A 271 -9.39 4.32 0.48
CA ASP A 271 -9.84 5.64 0.07
C ASP A 271 -9.15 6.70 0.94
N ILE A 272 -7.97 7.11 0.49
CA ILE A 272 -7.23 8.26 1.00
C ILE A 272 -7.65 9.45 0.13
N PRO A 273 -8.01 10.60 0.73
CA PRO A 273 -8.42 11.78 -0.02
C PRO A 273 -7.31 12.22 -0.98
N THR A 274 -7.70 12.90 -2.05
CA THR A 274 -6.74 13.49 -2.99
C THR A 274 -5.86 14.49 -2.25
N VAL A 275 -4.54 14.32 -2.40
CA VAL A 275 -3.55 15.20 -1.78
C VAL A 275 -2.84 16.06 -2.82
N GLN A 276 -2.27 17.18 -2.38
CA GLN A 276 -1.53 18.10 -3.24
C GLN A 276 -0.18 17.49 -3.62
N VAL A 277 0.54 16.95 -2.63
CA VAL A 277 1.91 16.45 -2.83
C VAL A 277 2.03 14.99 -2.41
N VAL A 278 2.67 14.20 -3.27
CA VAL A 278 3.10 12.83 -2.96
C VAL A 278 4.63 12.80 -2.93
N ILE A 279 5.20 12.37 -1.81
CA ILE A 279 6.65 12.19 -1.65
C ILE A 279 6.96 10.71 -1.52
N ASN A 280 7.70 10.16 -2.48
CA ASN A 280 8.28 8.84 -2.34
C ASN A 280 9.62 8.98 -1.61
N HIS A 281 9.61 8.76 -0.30
CA HIS A 281 10.84 8.76 0.50
C HIS A 281 11.77 7.61 0.09
N ASN A 282 11.19 6.49 -0.34
CA ASN A 282 11.91 5.40 -0.98
C ASN A 282 11.35 5.19 -2.39
N THR A 283 12.25 5.10 -3.38
CA THR A 283 11.90 4.74 -4.75
C THR A 283 11.16 3.40 -4.76
N PRO A 284 9.97 3.30 -5.38
CA PRO A 284 9.23 2.04 -5.40
C PRO A 284 9.95 0.99 -6.26
N GLY A 285 9.97 -0.26 -5.78
CA GLY A 285 10.67 -1.36 -6.45
C GLY A 285 9.99 -1.86 -7.75
N LEU A 286 8.72 -1.50 -7.98
CA LEU A 286 7.98 -1.86 -9.19
C LEU A 286 7.25 -0.61 -9.73
N PRO A 287 7.23 -0.37 -11.05
CA PRO A 287 6.58 0.83 -11.57
C PRO A 287 5.07 0.84 -11.40
N LYS A 288 4.41 -0.33 -11.35
CA LYS A 288 2.98 -0.42 -11.00
C LYS A 288 2.70 0.23 -9.63
N ILE A 289 3.59 0.04 -8.66
CA ILE A 289 3.48 0.67 -7.34
C ILE A 289 3.63 2.18 -7.46
N TYR A 290 4.59 2.67 -8.25
CA TYR A 290 4.77 4.09 -8.52
C TYR A 290 3.47 4.74 -9.02
N ILE A 291 2.85 4.17 -10.06
CA ILE A 291 1.58 4.66 -10.64
C ILE A 291 0.48 4.73 -9.58
N HIS A 292 0.38 3.72 -8.71
CA HIS A 292 -0.60 3.71 -7.63
C HIS A 292 -0.36 4.79 -6.56
N ARG A 293 0.91 5.10 -6.25
CA ARG A 293 1.29 6.14 -5.29
C ARG A 293 1.02 7.53 -5.84
N VAL A 294 1.51 7.84 -7.04
CA VAL A 294 1.32 9.18 -7.64
C VAL A 294 -0.12 9.42 -8.05
N GLY A 295 -0.90 8.37 -8.33
CA GLY A 295 -2.35 8.46 -8.51
C GLY A 295 -3.15 8.88 -7.28
N ARG A 296 -2.50 9.23 -6.15
CA ARG A 296 -3.12 9.84 -4.96
C ARG A 296 -3.18 11.37 -5.00
N THR A 297 -2.47 11.97 -5.94
CA THR A 297 -2.55 13.40 -6.26
C THR A 297 -3.18 13.59 -7.65
N ALA A 298 -3.36 14.84 -8.07
CA ALA A 298 -3.91 15.25 -9.36
C ALA A 298 -5.24 14.57 -9.74
N ARG A 299 -6.21 14.51 -8.81
CA ARG A 299 -7.56 14.02 -9.10
C ARG A 299 -8.54 15.17 -9.24
N ALA A 300 -9.52 15.01 -10.14
CA ALA A 300 -10.62 15.95 -10.35
C ALA A 300 -10.19 17.37 -10.80
N GLY A 301 -9.24 17.48 -11.73
CA GLY A 301 -8.85 18.76 -12.34
C GLY A 301 -7.92 19.63 -11.47
N ARG A 302 -7.24 19.03 -10.48
CA ARG A 302 -6.30 19.74 -9.60
C ARG A 302 -4.88 19.45 -10.01
N HIS A 303 -4.02 20.46 -9.96
CA HIS A 303 -2.58 20.27 -10.08
C HIS A 303 -2.04 19.40 -8.93
N GLY A 304 -1.17 18.46 -9.29
CA GLY A 304 -0.53 17.57 -8.34
C GLY A 304 0.96 17.54 -8.53
N LEU A 305 1.70 17.36 -7.43
CA LEU A 305 3.15 17.22 -7.45
C LEU A 305 3.56 15.87 -6.86
N ALA A 306 4.37 15.11 -7.59
CA ALA A 306 4.99 13.89 -7.10
C ALA A 306 6.51 14.06 -7.10
N ILE A 307 7.13 13.94 -5.94
CA ILE A 307 8.60 13.98 -5.77
C ILE A 307 9.08 12.62 -5.33
N THR A 308 10.05 12.05 -6.05
CA THR A 308 10.71 10.81 -5.67
C THR A 308 12.14 11.07 -5.22
N LEU A 309 12.47 10.69 -3.99
CA LEU A 309 13.84 10.72 -3.49
C LEU A 309 14.59 9.51 -4.06
N VAL A 310 15.59 9.78 -4.88
CA VAL A 310 16.35 8.78 -5.63
C VAL A 310 17.76 8.74 -5.08
N THR A 311 18.25 7.55 -4.74
CA THR A 311 19.65 7.36 -4.34
C THR A 311 20.49 6.85 -5.51
N GLN A 312 21.80 6.81 -5.31
CA GLN A 312 22.74 6.20 -6.27
C GLN A 312 22.41 4.72 -6.60
N TYR A 313 21.70 4.02 -5.73
CA TYR A 313 21.33 2.62 -5.93
C TYR A 313 20.02 2.47 -6.73
N ASP A 314 19.18 3.51 -6.78
CA ASP A 314 17.82 3.43 -7.29
C ASP A 314 17.67 3.83 -8.77
N ILE A 315 18.77 4.22 -9.44
CA ILE A 315 18.74 4.73 -10.82
C ILE A 315 18.07 3.74 -11.78
N HIS A 316 18.32 2.44 -11.60
CA HIS A 316 17.69 1.39 -12.41
C HIS A 316 16.16 1.31 -12.21
N LEU A 317 15.68 1.56 -10.99
CA LEU A 317 14.24 1.59 -10.69
C LEU A 317 13.57 2.79 -11.35
N VAL A 318 14.24 3.95 -11.36
CA VAL A 318 13.75 5.15 -12.04
C VAL A 318 13.60 4.90 -13.53
N HIS A 319 14.58 4.29 -14.19
CA HIS A 319 14.48 3.96 -15.61
C HIS A 319 13.35 2.98 -15.92
N ALA A 320 13.15 1.95 -15.10
CA ALA A 320 12.01 1.05 -15.24
C ALA A 320 10.66 1.80 -15.08
N ILE A 321 10.62 2.81 -14.20
CA ILE A 321 9.45 3.67 -14.03
C ILE A 321 9.21 4.51 -15.29
N GLU A 322 10.23 5.22 -15.77
CA GLU A 322 10.17 6.07 -16.97
C GLU A 322 9.72 5.29 -18.21
N GLU A 323 10.19 4.05 -18.37
CA GLU A 323 9.80 3.16 -19.46
C GLU A 323 8.31 2.83 -19.40
N GLN A 324 7.78 2.51 -18.21
CA GLN A 324 6.37 2.17 -18.06
C GLN A 324 5.43 3.38 -18.18
N ILE A 325 5.83 4.56 -17.66
CA ILE A 325 5.01 5.79 -17.77
C ILE A 325 5.22 6.53 -19.11
N LYS A 326 6.17 6.08 -19.93
CA LYS A 326 6.56 6.67 -21.22
C LYS A 326 6.91 8.17 -21.13
N THR A 327 7.38 8.61 -19.97
CA THR A 327 7.65 10.02 -19.65
C THR A 327 8.92 10.07 -18.80
N LYS A 328 9.80 11.03 -19.08
CA LYS A 328 11.00 11.24 -18.28
C LYS A 328 10.72 12.10 -17.06
N LEU A 329 11.24 11.70 -15.92
CA LEU A 329 11.11 12.45 -14.67
C LEU A 329 12.04 13.66 -14.74
N GLN A 330 11.54 14.83 -14.34
CA GLN A 330 12.36 16.04 -14.28
C GLN A 330 13.08 16.14 -12.93
N GLU A 331 14.28 16.71 -12.92
CA GLU A 331 14.98 16.97 -11.67
C GLU A 331 14.26 18.05 -10.85
N PHE A 332 14.13 17.82 -9.55
CA PHE A 332 13.69 18.83 -8.57
C PHE A 332 14.94 19.52 -8.03
N SER A 333 15.00 20.85 -8.12
CA SER A 333 16.11 21.64 -7.57
C SER A 333 15.85 21.97 -6.11
N VAL A 334 16.85 21.78 -5.24
CA VAL A 334 16.81 22.16 -3.82
C VAL A 334 18.02 23.02 -3.48
N GLU A 335 17.84 24.00 -2.59
CA GLU A 335 18.96 24.76 -2.05
C GLU A 335 19.75 23.93 -1.03
N GLU A 336 20.86 23.32 -1.48
CA GLU A 336 21.68 22.43 -0.63
C GLU A 336 22.14 23.09 0.67
N ARG A 337 22.37 24.42 0.69
CA ARG A 337 22.81 25.14 1.89
C ARG A 337 21.80 25.07 3.02
N ALA A 338 20.52 25.20 2.70
CA ALA A 338 19.43 25.11 3.68
C ALA A 338 19.26 23.68 4.22
N VAL A 339 19.53 22.66 3.39
CA VAL A 339 19.51 21.26 3.84
C VAL A 339 20.67 20.95 4.77
N LEU A 340 21.87 21.47 4.46
CA LEU A 340 23.07 21.23 5.26
C LEU A 340 22.98 21.85 6.67
N SER A 341 22.24 22.95 6.85
CA SER A 341 22.09 23.59 8.18
C SER A 341 21.29 22.72 9.15
N ILE A 342 20.29 21.98 8.66
CA ILE A 342 19.43 21.10 9.48
C ILE A 342 19.94 19.67 9.57
N LEU A 343 20.92 19.29 8.73
CA LEU A 343 21.38 17.91 8.55
C LEU A 343 21.79 17.23 9.86
N THR A 344 22.61 17.90 10.67
CA THR A 344 23.12 17.34 11.93
C THR A 344 21.98 17.09 12.91
N GLN A 345 21.06 18.06 13.04
CA GLN A 345 19.91 17.93 13.93
C GLN A 345 19.01 16.78 13.50
N VAL A 346 18.69 16.68 12.20
CA VAL A 346 17.85 15.60 11.66
C VAL A 346 18.47 14.22 11.91
N ASN A 347 19.78 14.07 11.68
CA ASN A 347 20.47 12.79 11.91
C ASN A 347 20.48 12.38 13.39
N VAL A 348 20.69 13.33 14.30
CA VAL A 348 20.65 13.07 15.75
C VAL A 348 19.25 12.65 16.17
N THR A 349 18.23 13.43 15.81
CA THR A 349 16.82 13.14 16.12
C THR A 349 16.36 11.80 15.55
N ARG A 350 16.74 11.48 14.31
CA ARG A 350 16.44 10.17 13.71
C ARG A 350 17.04 9.04 14.54
N ARG A 351 18.31 9.17 14.94
CA ARG A 351 19.01 8.14 15.70
C ARG A 351 18.40 7.95 17.09
N GLU A 352 17.97 9.03 17.74
CA GLU A 352 17.21 8.97 18.99
C GLU A 352 15.88 8.22 18.80
N CYS A 353 15.13 8.54 17.74
CA CYS A 353 13.89 7.85 17.40
C CYS A 353 14.11 6.35 17.12
N GLU A 354 15.20 5.99 16.44
CA GLU A 354 15.60 4.59 16.20
C GLU A 354 15.87 3.83 17.50
N ILE A 355 16.55 4.47 18.45
CA ILE A 355 16.80 3.91 19.78
C ILE A 355 15.48 3.70 20.51
N VAL A 356 14.60 4.70 20.55
CA VAL A 356 13.29 4.60 21.22
C VAL A 356 12.41 3.51 20.59
N CYS A 357 12.37 3.42 19.26
CA CYS A 357 11.66 2.34 18.57
C CYS A 357 12.22 0.96 18.86
N SER A 358 13.52 0.83 19.10
CA SER A 358 14.18 -0.44 19.40
C SER A 358 14.11 -0.82 20.89
N SER A 359 13.97 0.17 21.77
CA SER A 359 13.95 -0.01 23.24
C SER A 359 12.54 -0.26 23.80
N GLY A 360 11.49 0.15 23.09
CA GLY A 360 10.12 -0.05 23.55
C GLY A 360 9.59 -1.45 23.24
N ASP A 361 8.88 -2.06 24.19
CA ASP A 361 8.02 -3.26 24.04
C ASP A 361 6.94 -3.16 22.94
N ARG A 362 6.94 -2.06 22.17
CA ARG A 362 6.03 -1.80 21.06
C ARG A 362 6.42 -2.49 19.76
N TRP A 363 7.63 -3.04 19.64
CA TRP A 363 8.07 -3.74 18.43
C TRP A 363 8.48 -5.19 18.73
N PRO A 364 7.72 -6.20 18.28
CA PRO A 364 8.14 -7.58 18.46
C PRO A 364 9.44 -7.81 17.66
N ALA A 365 10.51 -8.22 18.33
CA ALA A 365 11.85 -8.45 17.77
C ALA A 365 11.93 -9.58 16.72
N ARG A 366 10.80 -10.19 16.33
CA ARG A 366 10.73 -11.34 15.42
C ARG A 366 9.72 -11.08 14.32
N GLN A 367 10.11 -10.32 13.29
CA GLN A 367 9.45 -10.31 11.97
C GLN A 367 10.14 -9.41 10.92
N CYS A 368 11.32 -8.85 11.25
CA CYS A 368 12.19 -8.20 10.27
C CYS A 368 12.96 -9.23 9.43
N THR A 369 12.27 -10.11 8.72
CA THR A 369 12.83 -10.80 7.56
C THR A 369 11.93 -10.46 6.38
N GLY A 370 12.32 -9.41 5.66
CA GLY A 370 11.87 -9.26 4.28
C GLY A 370 12.23 -10.51 3.49
N VAL A 371 11.40 -10.83 2.51
CA VAL A 371 11.55 -11.96 1.59
C VAL A 371 12.90 -11.85 0.87
N LEU A 372 13.93 -12.44 1.46
CA LEU A 372 15.10 -12.93 0.77
C LEU A 372 15.01 -14.44 0.86
N GLY A 373 14.44 -15.04 -0.18
CA GLY A 373 14.49 -16.48 -0.35
C GLY A 373 15.94 -16.90 -0.51
N PHE A 374 16.51 -17.50 0.54
CA PHE A 374 17.49 -18.57 0.46
C PHE A 374 17.46 -19.30 1.82
N GLY A 375 16.98 -20.53 1.79
CA GLY A 375 16.89 -21.38 2.97
C GLY A 375 18.28 -21.79 3.46
N ALA A 376 18.61 -21.40 4.69
CA ALA A 376 19.60 -22.10 5.50
C ALA A 376 19.10 -22.14 6.95
N ARG A 377 18.68 -23.32 7.40
CA ARG A 377 18.28 -23.59 8.78
C ARG A 377 19.52 -23.48 9.67
N VAL A 378 19.60 -22.45 10.51
CA VAL A 378 20.56 -22.42 11.63
C VAL A 378 19.88 -23.04 12.85
N ARG A 379 20.34 -24.23 13.26
CA ARG A 379 19.97 -24.86 14.53
C ARG A 379 20.57 -24.01 15.68
N GLN A 380 19.72 -23.60 16.62
CA GLN A 380 20.17 -23.07 17.91
C GLN A 380 20.90 -24.17 18.68
N VAL A 381 22.21 -24.03 18.88
CA VAL A 381 22.94 -24.77 19.91
C VAL A 381 23.03 -23.88 21.14
N HIS A 382 22.48 -24.36 22.27
CA HIS A 382 22.65 -23.74 23.58
C HIS A 382 24.12 -23.89 24.01
N LEU A 383 24.82 -22.77 24.22
CA LEU A 383 26.14 -22.76 24.84
C LEU A 383 26.01 -22.34 26.31
N ARG A 384 26.34 -23.25 27.23
CA ARG A 384 26.62 -22.95 28.64
C ARG A 384 28.02 -22.33 28.78
N PRO A 385 28.26 -21.51 29.81
CA PRO A 385 29.55 -20.84 29.98
C PRO A 385 30.55 -21.81 30.63
N THR A 386 31.74 -21.94 30.04
CA THR A 386 32.91 -22.47 30.73
C THR A 386 34.14 -21.64 30.41
N SER A 387 34.94 -21.49 31.45
CA SER A 387 36.12 -20.66 31.65
C SER A 387 37.36 -21.11 30.88
N GLU A 388 38.23 -20.11 30.64
CA GLU A 388 39.67 -20.15 30.33
C GLU A 388 40.17 -20.12 28.86
N PRO A 389 41.33 -19.48 28.63
CA PRO A 389 41.72 -18.92 27.33
C PRO A 389 42.75 -19.78 26.59
N CYS A 390 42.68 -19.83 25.26
CA CYS A 390 43.81 -20.34 24.47
C CYS A 390 43.96 -19.65 23.11
N CYS A 391 45.22 -19.37 22.81
CA CYS A 391 45.80 -18.60 21.71
C CYS A 391 45.69 -19.26 20.33
N ARG A 392 45.73 -18.41 19.29
CA ARG A 392 46.45 -18.56 17.97
C ARG A 392 46.01 -19.74 17.08
N SER A 393 45.91 -19.72 15.75
CA SER A 393 46.18 -18.85 14.58
C SER A 393 45.48 -19.59 13.41
N TYR A 394 44.96 -19.01 12.31
CA TYR A 394 45.75 -18.61 11.13
C TYR A 394 44.82 -18.12 10.00
N CYS A 395 45.35 -17.15 9.24
CA CYS A 395 45.21 -16.91 7.80
C CYS A 395 43.83 -16.61 7.18
N LEU A 396 43.66 -15.35 6.76
CA LEU A 396 43.54 -14.97 5.34
C LEU A 396 43.88 -13.47 5.20
N ALA A 397 44.82 -13.15 4.33
CA ALA A 397 45.21 -11.81 3.90
C ALA A 397 45.28 -11.79 2.35
N PRO A 398 45.59 -10.68 1.68
CA PRO A 398 44.77 -9.48 1.50
C PRO A 398 44.69 -9.05 0.01
N HIS A 399 43.95 -7.98 -0.29
CA HIS A 399 44.24 -6.91 -1.29
C HIS A 399 43.00 -6.40 -2.04
N ARG A 400 42.52 -5.22 -1.66
CA ARG A 400 42.69 -3.96 -2.42
C ARG A 400 42.06 -2.82 -1.63
N ALA A 401 42.91 -2.03 -1.00
CA ALA A 401 42.58 -0.71 -0.49
C ALA A 401 42.39 0.24 -1.68
N PHE A 402 41.32 1.04 -1.67
CA PHE A 402 41.29 2.30 -2.40
C PHE A 402 41.11 3.42 -1.39
N VAL A 403 42.09 4.32 -1.44
CA VAL A 403 42.30 5.47 -0.59
C VAL A 403 41.24 6.53 -0.86
N PHE A 404 40.69 7.09 0.21
CA PHE A 404 39.86 8.29 0.21
C PHE A 404 40.66 9.49 -0.29
N CYS A 405 40.14 10.20 -1.29
CA CYS A 405 40.57 11.56 -1.58
C CYS A 405 39.36 12.51 -1.58
N CYS A 406 39.41 13.45 -0.66
CA CYS A 406 38.45 14.51 -0.43
C CYS A 406 38.70 15.64 -1.44
N GLY A 407 37.67 16.14 -2.13
CA GLY A 407 37.75 17.42 -2.86
C GLY A 407 37.11 17.46 -4.26
N ARG A 408 36.00 18.19 -4.36
CA ARG A 408 35.54 19.02 -5.49
C ARG A 408 35.68 18.45 -6.93
N ASN A 409 34.67 17.71 -7.40
CA ASN A 409 34.02 17.82 -8.73
C ASN A 409 33.19 16.57 -9.04
N TRP A 410 31.94 16.51 -8.58
CA TRP A 410 31.03 15.37 -8.84
C TRP A 410 29.98 15.63 -9.94
N ARG A 411 29.96 16.82 -10.56
CA ARG A 411 28.98 17.21 -11.58
C ARG A 411 29.22 16.66 -13.00
N ARG A 412 30.17 15.75 -13.22
CA ARG A 412 30.52 15.28 -14.58
C ARG A 412 30.22 13.82 -14.91
N LEU A 413 29.66 13.02 -13.99
CA LEU A 413 29.48 11.59 -14.26
C LEU A 413 28.19 11.22 -15.04
N ILE A 414 27.27 12.16 -15.28
CA ILE A 414 25.99 11.89 -15.99
C ILE A 414 26.08 12.19 -17.50
N LEU A 415 27.16 12.82 -18.00
CA LEU A 415 27.27 13.28 -19.39
C LEU A 415 28.21 12.50 -20.30
N MET A 416 28.82 11.39 -19.84
CA MET A 416 29.71 10.56 -20.67
C MET A 416 29.23 9.10 -20.82
N ARG A 417 28.12 8.93 -21.54
CA ARG A 417 27.85 7.74 -22.37
C ARG A 417 27.17 8.19 -23.67
N ARG A 418 27.89 9.01 -24.43
CA ARG A 418 27.69 9.25 -25.85
C ARG A 418 29.06 9.10 -26.52
N ARG A 419 29.12 8.28 -27.57
CA ARG A 419 30.31 7.76 -28.28
C ARG A 419 30.97 6.60 -27.50
N LYS A 420 31.12 5.39 -28.02
CA LYS A 420 31.06 4.84 -29.38
C LYS A 420 29.99 3.77 -29.52
#